data_AF-A0A250J5C6-F1
#
_entry.id   AF-A0A250J5C6-F1
#
_cell.length_a   1.000
_cell.length_b   1.000
_cell.length_c   1.000
_cell.angle_alpha   90.00
_cell.angle_beta   90.00
_cell.angle_gamma   90.00
#
_symmetry.space_group_name_H-M   'P 1'
#
loop_
_entity.id
_entity.type
_entity.pdbx_description
1 polymer ?
#
loop_
_entity_poly.entity_id
_entity_poly.type
_entity_poly.pdbx_seq_one_letter_code
_entity_poly.pdbx_strand_id
1 'polypeptide(L)'
;MTNEGATFFLNYATDSGHKDRLVGWGSSAANSQLGYTLAYDVEGRVTRKADLGENTTLAFEYGQSVGVATESVFRAVEVNGAFYNYYYDGLGRRRQKSYPGGTSDEFFYTGANQLLVDRGSSDVVTPVAHYTQDDYVWLGGRPVVLVRGKLSNTWARLADTSTDCARNGEVAACGVYFPVTDYLGKPVLMLDGNGKVAGAVDYEPFGHVNRVALVAETAHPLNNNSAASQTLGTMTQPTGTSPLANHATSVRMRALFHKVDLTAGHVEVVDADLGTVLASVSGTGRGRTWSGWVTPSTGRASVRLAWPGGLANTTSQGVL
;
A
#
# COMPACT_ATOMS: atom_id res chain seq x y z
N MET A 1 9.53 17.43 9.18
CA MET A 1 9.53 17.89 7.78
C MET A 1 10.73 18.80 7.58
N THR A 2 11.80 18.33 6.96
CA THR A 2 12.91 19.18 6.50
C THR A 2 13.45 18.67 5.17
N ASN A 3 13.38 19.58 4.20
CA ASN A 3 14.06 19.72 2.92
C ASN A 3 13.72 18.81 1.73
N GLU A 4 12.97 19.45 0.83
CA GLU A 4 13.07 19.44 -0.64
C GLU A 4 12.58 18.18 -1.36
N GLY A 5 11.25 18.00 -1.35
CA GLY A 5 10.60 17.28 -2.42
C GLY A 5 10.61 18.11 -3.72
N ALA A 6 10.71 17.46 -4.87
CA ALA A 6 10.58 18.12 -6.16
C ALA A 6 9.22 18.82 -6.26
N THR A 7 9.18 20.01 -6.87
CA THR A 7 7.92 20.67 -7.15
C THR A 7 7.11 19.82 -8.11
N PHE A 8 5.80 19.75 -7.92
CA PHE A 8 4.92 19.02 -8.81
C PHE A 8 3.81 19.92 -9.36
N PHE A 9 3.18 19.48 -10.43
CA PHE A 9 2.05 20.17 -11.05
C PHE A 9 0.88 19.21 -11.22
N LEU A 10 -0.34 19.74 -11.11
CA LEU A 10 -1.58 19.03 -11.38
C LEU A 10 -2.04 19.39 -12.79
N ASN A 11 -2.42 18.39 -13.58
CA ASN A 11 -2.97 18.57 -14.91
C ASN A 11 -4.48 18.41 -14.84
N TYR A 12 -5.22 19.40 -15.33
CA TYR A 12 -6.68 19.36 -15.44
C TYR A 12 -7.11 19.31 -16.90
N ALA A 13 -8.31 18.80 -17.14
CA ALA A 13 -8.84 18.70 -18.49
C ALA A 13 -9.05 20.08 -19.11
N THR A 14 -8.82 20.20 -20.42
CA THR A 14 -8.92 21.48 -21.15
C THR A 14 -10.26 21.67 -21.86
N ASP A 15 -11.10 20.63 -21.89
CA ASP A 15 -12.40 20.67 -22.52
C ASP A 15 -13.41 21.48 -21.70
N SER A 16 -14.33 22.16 -22.38
CA SER A 16 -15.24 23.12 -21.77
C SER A 16 -16.19 22.50 -20.74
N GLY A 17 -16.49 21.20 -20.85
CA GLY A 17 -17.41 20.50 -19.96
C GLY A 17 -16.79 19.99 -18.65
N HIS A 18 -15.46 19.89 -18.56
CA HIS A 18 -14.80 19.17 -17.46
C HIS A 18 -13.51 19.83 -16.97
N LYS A 19 -13.42 21.17 -17.00
CA LYS A 19 -12.20 21.91 -16.64
C LYS A 19 -11.63 21.62 -15.24
N ASP A 20 -12.48 21.19 -14.30
CA ASP A 20 -12.06 20.85 -12.93
C ASP A 20 -11.67 19.36 -12.78
N ARG A 21 -11.74 18.57 -13.85
CA ARG A 21 -11.38 17.15 -13.84
C ARG A 21 -9.86 17.00 -13.91
N LEU A 22 -9.27 16.44 -12.85
CA LEU A 22 -7.86 16.08 -12.81
C LEU A 22 -7.59 14.99 -13.87
N VAL A 23 -6.63 15.20 -14.76
CA VAL A 23 -6.20 14.22 -15.78
C VAL A 23 -4.82 13.64 -15.48
N GLY A 24 -4.15 14.11 -14.43
CA GLY A 24 -2.88 13.58 -13.98
C GLY A 24 -2.09 14.56 -13.12
N TRP A 25 -0.89 14.16 -12.76
CA TRP A 25 0.11 15.03 -12.17
C TRP A 25 1.51 14.57 -12.58
N GLY A 26 2.50 15.44 -12.43
CA GLY A 26 3.90 15.10 -12.65
C GLY A 26 4.83 15.96 -11.80
N SER A 27 6.03 15.46 -11.57
CA SER A 27 7.13 16.27 -11.04
C SER A 27 7.62 17.25 -12.10
N SER A 28 8.07 18.42 -11.64
CA SER A 28 8.60 19.49 -12.49
C SER A 28 10.09 19.31 -12.78
N ALA A 29 10.73 18.26 -12.25
CA ALA A 29 12.13 18.00 -12.55
C ALA A 29 12.31 17.68 -14.04
N ALA A 30 13.44 18.11 -14.61
CA ALA A 30 13.76 17.87 -16.01
C ALA A 30 13.81 16.35 -16.29
N ASN A 31 13.11 15.92 -17.35
CA ASN A 31 12.98 14.52 -17.76
C ASN A 31 12.37 13.59 -16.69
N SER A 32 11.61 14.14 -15.74
CA SER A 32 10.95 13.34 -14.72
C SER A 32 10.01 12.30 -15.32
N GLN A 33 10.03 11.11 -14.71
CA GLN A 33 9.05 10.06 -14.93
C GLN A 33 8.14 9.88 -13.71
N LEU A 34 8.30 10.72 -12.67
CA LEU A 34 7.44 10.69 -11.50
C LEU A 34 6.11 11.37 -11.82
N GLY A 35 5.05 10.58 -11.91
CA GLY A 35 3.70 11.08 -12.09
C GLY A 35 2.75 10.00 -12.59
N TYR A 36 1.53 10.43 -12.91
CA TYR A 36 0.59 9.57 -13.63
C TYR A 36 -0.38 10.38 -14.48
N THR A 37 -0.98 9.71 -15.45
CA THR A 37 -2.16 10.18 -16.20
C THR A 37 -3.39 9.36 -15.84
N LEU A 38 -4.57 9.97 -15.99
CA LEU A 38 -5.87 9.37 -15.77
C LEU A 38 -6.68 9.43 -17.07
N ALA A 39 -7.36 8.34 -17.41
CA ALA A 39 -8.37 8.30 -18.46
C ALA A 39 -9.76 8.09 -17.83
N TYR A 40 -10.78 8.58 -18.53
CA TYR A 40 -12.15 8.57 -18.08
C TYR A 40 -13.08 8.03 -19.16
N ASP A 41 -14.19 7.43 -18.75
CA ASP A 41 -15.32 7.17 -19.65
C ASP A 41 -16.23 8.39 -19.78
N VAL A 42 -17.27 8.25 -20.61
CA VAL A 42 -18.26 9.30 -20.87
C VAL A 42 -19.09 9.67 -19.63
N GLU A 43 -19.18 8.78 -18.65
CA GLU A 43 -19.81 9.04 -17.34
C GLU A 43 -18.85 9.68 -16.32
N GLY A 44 -17.59 9.92 -16.70
CA GLY A 44 -16.60 10.58 -15.85
C GLY A 44 -15.98 9.66 -14.78
N ARG A 45 -16.09 8.33 -14.92
CA ARG A 45 -15.39 7.37 -14.06
C ARG A 45 -13.97 7.14 -14.58
N VAL A 46 -13.01 6.94 -13.68
CA VAL A 46 -11.63 6.62 -14.07
C VAL A 46 -11.60 5.22 -14.67
N THR A 47 -11.16 5.09 -15.92
CA THR A 47 -10.99 3.81 -16.62
C THR A 47 -9.55 3.35 -16.66
N ARG A 48 -8.60 4.28 -16.55
CA ARG A 48 -7.17 3.95 -16.53
C ARG A 48 -6.39 4.93 -15.68
N LYS A 49 -5.38 4.42 -14.99
CA LYS A 49 -4.27 5.19 -14.44
C LYS A 49 -2.97 4.62 -15.01
N ALA A 50 -2.15 5.46 -15.63
CA ALA A 50 -0.86 5.08 -16.19
C ALA A 50 0.23 5.91 -15.54
N ASP A 51 1.16 5.24 -14.87
CA ASP A 51 2.33 5.90 -14.30
C ASP A 51 3.24 6.39 -15.46
N LEU A 52 3.88 7.55 -15.30
CA LEU A 52 4.73 8.12 -16.34
C LEU A 52 6.04 7.31 -16.44
N GLY A 53 6.58 7.14 -17.66
CA GLY A 53 7.87 6.46 -17.87
C GLY A 53 7.92 4.96 -17.49
N GLU A 54 6.77 4.37 -17.17
CA GLU A 54 6.59 2.95 -16.93
C GLU A 54 5.49 2.35 -17.81
N ASN A 55 5.55 1.05 -18.02
CA ASN A 55 4.42 0.29 -18.53
C ASN A 55 3.45 -0.11 -17.42
N THR A 56 3.55 0.51 -16.24
CA THR A 56 2.65 0.21 -15.12
C THR A 56 1.29 0.87 -15.35
N THR A 57 0.28 0.05 -15.61
CA THR A 57 -1.10 0.52 -15.83
C THR A 57 -2.06 -0.16 -14.89
N LEU A 58 -2.94 0.65 -14.32
CA LEU A 58 -4.14 0.23 -13.62
C LEU A 58 -5.31 0.48 -14.56
N ALA A 59 -5.99 -0.56 -15.04
CA ALA A 59 -7.24 -0.43 -15.78
C ALA A 59 -8.41 -0.82 -14.88
N PHE A 60 -9.52 -0.09 -14.96
CA PHE A 60 -10.73 -0.34 -14.18
C PHE A 60 -11.82 -0.84 -15.12
N GLU A 61 -12.22 -2.09 -14.88
CA GLU A 61 -13.29 -2.73 -15.64
C GLU A 61 -14.56 -2.76 -14.78
N TYR A 62 -15.60 -2.10 -15.30
CA TYR A 62 -16.91 -2.02 -14.66
C TYR A 62 -17.89 -2.92 -15.43
N GLY A 63 -18.05 -4.17 -14.97
CA GLY A 63 -18.91 -5.17 -15.61
C GLY A 63 -18.15 -6.37 -16.17
N GLN A 64 -18.87 -7.43 -16.54
CA GLN A 64 -18.29 -8.63 -17.18
C GLN A 64 -17.99 -8.43 -18.69
N SER A 65 -18.44 -7.31 -19.26
CA SER A 65 -18.15 -6.88 -20.62
C SER A 65 -18.07 -5.36 -20.65
N VAL A 66 -17.18 -4.84 -21.49
CA VAL A 66 -17.07 -3.42 -21.81
C VAL A 66 -18.43 -2.93 -22.29
N GLY A 67 -19.13 -2.13 -21.47
CA GLY A 67 -20.43 -1.56 -21.81
C GLY A 67 -21.66 -2.10 -21.07
N VAL A 68 -21.52 -2.92 -20.01
CA VAL A 68 -22.69 -3.42 -19.25
C VAL A 68 -22.71 -2.93 -17.80
N ALA A 69 -23.68 -2.03 -17.54
CA ALA A 69 -24.29 -1.60 -16.27
C ALA A 69 -23.39 -1.30 -15.04
N THR A 70 -23.57 -0.09 -14.52
CA THR A 70 -23.10 0.46 -13.23
C THR A 70 -23.52 -0.34 -11.98
N GLU A 71 -24.37 -1.35 -12.15
CA GLU A 71 -24.95 -2.24 -11.12
C GLU A 71 -24.42 -3.67 -11.23
N SER A 72 -23.19 -3.85 -11.69
CA SER A 72 -22.60 -5.17 -11.83
C SER A 72 -22.23 -5.78 -10.47
N VAL A 73 -22.56 -7.07 -10.30
CA VAL A 73 -22.04 -7.95 -9.23
C VAL A 73 -20.55 -8.27 -9.41
N PHE A 74 -19.86 -7.56 -10.31
CA PHE A 74 -18.49 -7.83 -10.72
C PHE A 74 -17.76 -6.54 -11.12
N ARG A 75 -16.54 -6.35 -10.62
CA ARG A 75 -15.59 -5.33 -11.06
C ARG A 75 -14.20 -5.97 -11.15
N ALA A 76 -13.36 -5.49 -12.05
CA ALA A 76 -11.97 -5.93 -12.09
C ALA A 76 -11.00 -4.75 -12.16
N VAL A 77 -9.79 -4.98 -11.63
CA VAL A 77 -8.66 -4.09 -11.83
C VAL A 77 -7.56 -4.90 -12.50
N GLU A 78 -7.15 -4.47 -13.69
CA GLU A 78 -5.97 -5.01 -14.34
C GLU A 78 -4.75 -4.22 -13.86
N VAL A 79 -3.72 -4.94 -13.41
CA VAL A 79 -2.40 -4.40 -13.08
C VAL A 79 -1.39 -5.11 -13.96
N ASN A 80 -0.90 -4.43 -14.99
CA ASN A 80 0.14 -4.95 -15.88
C ASN A 80 -0.21 -6.34 -16.47
N GLY A 81 -1.45 -6.52 -16.95
CA GLY A 81 -1.94 -7.80 -17.48
C GLY A 81 -2.49 -8.77 -16.42
N ALA A 82 -2.31 -8.51 -15.12
CA ALA A 82 -2.79 -9.36 -14.04
C ALA A 82 -4.11 -8.83 -13.45
N PHE A 83 -5.13 -9.69 -13.33
CA PHE A 83 -6.46 -9.28 -12.91
C PHE A 83 -6.74 -9.53 -11.43
N TYR A 84 -7.18 -8.47 -10.75
CA TYR A 84 -7.80 -8.53 -9.43
C TYR A 84 -9.31 -8.42 -9.62
N ASN A 85 -10.03 -9.49 -9.31
CA ASN A 85 -11.46 -9.57 -9.54
C ASN A 85 -12.23 -9.35 -8.23
N TYR A 86 -13.31 -8.58 -8.28
CA TYR A 86 -14.13 -8.21 -7.14
C TYR A 86 -15.58 -8.59 -7.44
N TYR A 87 -16.15 -9.44 -6.61
CA TYR A 87 -17.52 -9.91 -6.74
C TYR A 87 -18.37 -9.27 -5.65
N TYR A 88 -19.60 -8.92 -5.98
CA TYR A 88 -20.54 -8.23 -5.09
C TYR A 88 -21.87 -8.99 -5.03
N ASP A 89 -22.62 -8.85 -3.94
CA ASP A 89 -23.99 -9.33 -3.89
C ASP A 89 -24.99 -8.31 -4.47
N GLY A 90 -26.27 -8.68 -4.51
CA GLY A 90 -27.34 -7.82 -5.03
C GLY A 90 -27.59 -6.53 -4.23
N LEU A 91 -26.94 -6.36 -3.06
CA LEU A 91 -26.95 -5.12 -2.29
C LEU A 91 -25.67 -4.30 -2.50
N GLY A 92 -24.82 -4.68 -3.46
CA GLY A 92 -23.57 -3.98 -3.77
C GLY A 92 -22.45 -4.20 -2.76
N ARG A 93 -22.53 -5.23 -1.90
CA ARG A 93 -21.52 -5.52 -0.88
C ARG A 93 -20.53 -6.53 -1.43
N ARG A 94 -19.22 -6.28 -1.26
CA ARG A 94 -18.18 -7.16 -1.81
C ARG A 94 -18.24 -8.52 -1.13
N ARG A 95 -18.45 -9.60 -1.89
CA ARG A 95 -18.52 -11.00 -1.44
C ARG A 95 -17.22 -11.75 -1.62
N GLN A 96 -16.42 -11.38 -2.62
CA GLN A 96 -15.14 -12.03 -2.89
C GLN A 96 -14.16 -11.05 -3.55
N LYS A 97 -12.87 -11.24 -3.27
CA LYS A 97 -11.76 -10.66 -4.01
C LYS A 97 -10.84 -11.80 -4.45
N SER A 98 -10.67 -11.99 -5.76
CA SER A 98 -9.75 -12.99 -6.32
C SER A 98 -8.43 -12.33 -6.76
N TYR A 99 -7.32 -12.99 -6.46
CA TYR A 99 -5.97 -12.55 -6.76
C TYR A 99 -5.44 -13.25 -8.01
N PRO A 100 -4.57 -12.59 -8.80
CA PRO A 100 -3.90 -13.21 -9.95
C PRO A 100 -3.15 -14.51 -9.61
N GLY A 101 -2.66 -14.63 -8.37
CA GLY A 101 -1.96 -15.81 -7.87
C GLY A 101 -2.84 -17.02 -7.54
N GLY A 102 -4.13 -16.99 -7.89
CA GLY A 102 -5.06 -18.11 -7.72
C GLY A 102 -5.73 -18.22 -6.34
N THR A 103 -5.44 -17.28 -5.43
CA THR A 103 -6.05 -17.22 -4.10
C THR A 103 -7.23 -16.24 -4.06
N SER A 104 -8.03 -16.26 -3.00
CA SER A 104 -9.12 -15.29 -2.84
C SER A 104 -9.45 -14.98 -1.38
N ASP A 105 -9.99 -13.79 -1.15
CA ASP A 105 -10.67 -13.40 0.07
C ASP A 105 -12.20 -13.47 -0.11
N GLU A 106 -12.93 -13.86 0.92
CA GLU A 106 -14.39 -13.90 0.97
C GLU A 106 -14.94 -13.07 2.13
N PHE A 107 -16.16 -12.56 1.95
CA PHE A 107 -16.79 -11.61 2.88
C PHE A 107 -18.27 -11.94 3.06
N PHE A 108 -18.70 -12.02 4.32
CA PHE A 108 -20.05 -12.41 4.72
C PHE A 108 -20.65 -11.31 5.58
N TYR A 109 -21.89 -10.92 5.32
CA TYR A 109 -22.54 -9.80 5.98
C TYR A 109 -23.88 -10.21 6.58
N THR A 110 -24.27 -9.53 7.66
CA THR A 110 -25.65 -9.49 8.15
C THR A 110 -26.62 -8.87 7.12
N GLY A 111 -27.93 -8.97 7.36
CA GLY A 111 -28.91 -8.17 6.62
C GLY A 111 -28.76 -6.65 6.79
N ALA A 112 -28.18 -6.20 7.91
CA ALA A 112 -27.97 -4.77 8.24
C ALA A 112 -26.66 -4.18 7.69
N ASN A 113 -26.06 -4.81 6.67
CA ASN A 113 -24.80 -4.38 6.04
C ASN A 113 -23.57 -4.35 6.97
N GLN A 114 -23.59 -5.12 8.06
CA GLN A 114 -22.42 -5.33 8.93
C GLN A 114 -21.64 -6.57 8.48
N LEU A 115 -20.33 -6.46 8.33
CA LEU A 115 -19.43 -7.57 7.98
C LEU A 115 -19.34 -8.53 9.17
N LEU A 116 -19.80 -9.77 9.01
CA LEU A 116 -19.77 -10.81 10.04
C LEU A 116 -18.46 -11.59 10.03
N VAL A 117 -18.03 -11.95 8.83
CA VAL A 117 -16.83 -12.76 8.62
C VAL A 117 -16.13 -12.20 7.41
N ASP A 118 -14.82 -12.03 7.50
CA ASP A 118 -13.99 -12.08 6.32
C ASP A 118 -12.99 -13.24 6.44
N ARG A 119 -12.65 -13.84 5.30
CA ARG A 119 -11.78 -14.99 5.21
C ARG A 119 -10.80 -14.78 4.08
N GLY A 120 -9.56 -15.22 4.26
CA GLY A 120 -8.49 -14.98 3.29
C GLY A 120 -7.38 -15.97 3.37
N SER A 121 -6.56 -16.02 2.33
CA SER A 121 -5.39 -16.89 2.28
C SER A 121 -4.20 -16.30 3.05
N SER A 122 -3.35 -17.17 3.57
CA SER A 122 -2.09 -16.76 4.22
C SER A 122 -1.12 -16.07 3.25
N ASP A 123 -1.26 -16.32 1.94
CA ASP A 123 -0.47 -15.74 0.85
C ASP A 123 -1.41 -15.35 -0.31
N VAL A 124 -0.96 -14.47 -1.20
CA VAL A 124 -1.67 -14.10 -2.44
C VAL A 124 -1.40 -15.09 -3.58
N VAL A 125 -0.44 -16.02 -3.42
CA VAL A 125 -0.10 -17.07 -4.40
C VAL A 125 -0.31 -18.46 -3.80
N THR A 126 -0.79 -19.41 -4.62
CA THR A 126 -0.89 -20.83 -4.23
C THR A 126 0.44 -21.58 -4.34
N PRO A 127 0.68 -22.64 -3.52
CA PRO A 127 -0.17 -23.14 -2.45
C PRO A 127 -0.07 -22.30 -1.17
N VAL A 128 -1.14 -22.31 -0.37
CA VAL A 128 -1.23 -21.54 0.88
C VAL A 128 -1.09 -22.46 2.09
N ALA A 129 -0.55 -21.93 3.19
CA ALA A 129 -0.36 -22.69 4.42
C ALA A 129 -1.66 -22.86 5.21
N HIS A 130 -2.49 -21.82 5.23
CA HIS A 130 -3.77 -21.78 5.94
C HIS A 130 -4.68 -20.70 5.37
N TYR A 131 -5.93 -20.67 5.84
CA TYR A 131 -6.88 -19.58 5.58
C TYR A 131 -7.17 -18.84 6.88
N THR A 132 -6.82 -17.56 6.94
CA THR A 132 -7.14 -16.68 8.07
C THR A 132 -8.60 -16.29 8.02
N GLN A 133 -9.27 -16.28 9.17
CA GLN A 133 -10.67 -15.93 9.32
C GLN A 133 -10.81 -14.90 10.44
N ASP A 134 -11.49 -13.81 10.14
CA ASP A 134 -11.77 -12.70 11.03
C ASP A 134 -13.28 -12.64 11.26
N ASP A 135 -13.72 -13.00 12.48
CA ASP A 135 -15.12 -13.00 12.91
C ASP A 135 -15.41 -11.71 13.70
N TYR A 136 -16.41 -10.93 13.30
CA TYR A 136 -16.69 -9.59 13.84
C TYR A 136 -17.94 -9.56 14.73
N VAL A 137 -17.83 -8.89 15.87
CA VAL A 137 -18.96 -8.57 16.75
C VAL A 137 -19.26 -7.08 16.66
N TRP A 138 -20.54 -6.77 16.44
CA TRP A 138 -21.03 -5.41 16.26
C TRP A 138 -21.95 -5.00 17.42
N LEU A 139 -21.75 -3.79 17.94
CA LEU A 139 -22.65 -3.15 18.91
C LEU A 139 -22.90 -1.71 18.47
N GLY A 140 -24.17 -1.28 18.44
CA GLY A 140 -24.52 0.10 18.08
C GLY A 140 -24.04 0.54 16.69
N GLY A 141 -23.96 -0.39 15.73
CA GLY A 141 -23.48 -0.11 14.37
C GLY A 141 -21.96 0.01 14.23
N ARG A 142 -21.18 -0.33 15.28
CA ARG A 142 -19.72 -0.30 15.27
C ARG A 142 -19.13 -1.69 15.55
N PRO A 143 -18.03 -2.07 14.89
CA PRO A 143 -17.31 -3.28 15.27
C PRO A 143 -16.63 -2.99 16.62
N VAL A 144 -16.82 -3.90 17.57
CA VAL A 144 -16.25 -3.77 18.93
C VAL A 144 -15.30 -4.91 19.27
N VAL A 145 -15.42 -6.04 18.58
CA VAL A 145 -14.53 -7.19 18.72
C VAL A 145 -14.29 -7.79 17.35
N LEU A 146 -13.05 -8.20 17.13
CA LEU A 146 -12.61 -9.06 16.04
C LEU A 146 -11.99 -10.32 16.66
N VAL A 147 -12.46 -11.51 16.27
CA VAL A 147 -11.83 -12.78 16.62
C VAL A 147 -11.11 -13.29 15.38
N ARG A 148 -9.77 -13.20 15.39
CA ARG A 148 -8.92 -13.71 14.33
C ARG A 148 -8.52 -15.15 14.63
N GLY A 149 -8.95 -16.06 13.79
CA GLY A 149 -8.57 -17.47 13.80
C GLY A 149 -8.06 -17.92 12.44
N LYS A 150 -7.86 -19.23 12.28
CA LYS A 150 -7.49 -19.81 10.98
C LYS A 150 -8.06 -21.20 10.77
N LEU A 151 -8.20 -21.55 9.51
CA LEU A 151 -8.56 -22.86 9.00
C LEU A 151 -7.32 -23.50 8.34
N SER A 152 -7.17 -24.82 8.45
CA SER A 152 -6.16 -25.56 7.68
C SER A 152 -6.42 -25.45 6.18
N ASN A 153 -5.45 -25.88 5.37
CA ASN A 153 -5.65 -26.05 3.93
C ASN A 153 -6.73 -27.08 3.54
N THR A 154 -7.22 -27.87 4.50
CA THR A 154 -8.36 -28.80 4.39
C THR A 154 -9.63 -28.29 5.06
N TRP A 155 -9.70 -26.99 5.39
CA TRP A 155 -10.86 -26.31 5.98
C TRP A 155 -11.23 -26.72 7.41
N ALA A 156 -10.32 -27.35 8.16
CA ALA A 156 -10.52 -27.62 9.58
C ALA A 156 -10.16 -26.39 10.42
N ARG A 157 -11.01 -25.98 11.37
CA ARG A 157 -10.68 -24.90 12.33
C ARG A 157 -9.47 -25.31 13.18
N LEU A 158 -8.48 -24.42 13.26
CA LEU A 158 -7.28 -24.60 14.08
C LEU A 158 -7.39 -23.76 15.36
N ALA A 159 -6.40 -23.90 16.25
CA ALA A 159 -6.36 -23.17 17.51
C ALA A 159 -6.26 -21.65 17.30
N ASP A 160 -7.13 -20.91 18.00
CA ASP A 160 -7.18 -19.45 17.96
C ASP A 160 -6.06 -18.78 18.80
N THR A 161 -5.16 -19.57 19.39
CA THR A 161 -4.01 -19.11 20.19
C THR A 161 -2.69 -19.18 19.43
N SER A 162 -2.72 -19.47 18.12
CA SER A 162 -1.53 -19.58 17.29
C SER A 162 -0.85 -18.21 17.11
N THR A 163 0.48 -18.18 17.15
CA THR A 163 1.27 -16.96 16.86
C THR A 163 1.29 -16.60 15.38
N ASP A 164 0.82 -17.51 14.53
CA ASP A 164 0.72 -17.33 13.08
C ASP A 164 -0.76 -17.41 12.64
N CYS A 165 -1.31 -16.28 12.24
CA CYS A 165 -2.55 -16.07 11.50
C CYS A 165 -2.25 -15.05 10.39
N ALA A 166 -1.14 -15.25 9.66
CA ALA A 166 -0.75 -14.35 8.60
C ALA A 166 -1.83 -14.24 7.51
N ARG A 167 -1.91 -13.10 6.83
CA ARG A 167 -2.81 -12.90 5.70
C ARG A 167 -2.09 -12.17 4.59
N ASN A 168 -2.18 -12.69 3.37
CA ASN A 168 -1.53 -12.10 2.19
C ASN A 168 -0.03 -11.81 2.41
N GLY A 169 0.67 -12.71 3.12
CA GLY A 169 2.08 -12.58 3.48
C GLY A 169 2.38 -11.63 4.66
N GLU A 170 1.38 -10.96 5.22
CA GLU A 170 1.54 -10.08 6.37
C GLU A 170 1.37 -10.85 7.69
N VAL A 171 2.40 -10.80 8.54
CA VAL A 171 2.44 -11.53 9.82
C VAL A 171 1.42 -10.96 10.80
N ALA A 172 0.63 -11.84 11.41
CA ALA A 172 -0.26 -11.51 12.52
C ALA A 172 -0.43 -12.74 13.42
N ALA A 173 -0.79 -12.54 14.69
CA ALA A 173 -1.16 -13.61 15.60
C ALA A 173 -2.67 -13.86 15.57
N CYS A 174 -3.09 -15.07 15.89
CA CYS A 174 -4.48 -15.38 16.17
C CYS A 174 -4.87 -14.83 17.55
N GLY A 175 -6.16 -14.56 17.75
CA GLY A 175 -6.69 -14.14 19.04
C GLY A 175 -7.83 -13.14 18.91
N VAL A 176 -8.17 -12.53 20.05
CA VAL A 176 -9.22 -11.51 20.14
C VAL A 176 -8.57 -10.13 20.02
N TYR A 177 -9.20 -9.27 19.25
CA TYR A 177 -8.78 -7.88 19.04
C TYR A 177 -9.97 -6.94 19.25
N PHE A 178 -9.68 -5.73 19.73
CA PHE A 178 -10.69 -4.71 19.99
C PHE A 178 -10.43 -3.49 19.12
N PRO A 179 -11.14 -3.33 18.00
CA PRO A 179 -11.07 -2.11 17.19
C PRO A 179 -11.67 -0.93 17.97
N VAL A 180 -10.90 0.15 18.04
CA VAL A 180 -11.36 1.45 18.53
C VAL A 180 -11.58 2.35 17.33
N THR A 181 -12.76 2.95 17.26
CA THR A 181 -13.16 3.81 16.13
C THR A 181 -13.31 5.27 16.57
N ASP A 182 -13.01 6.21 15.67
CA ASP A 182 -13.28 7.63 15.88
C ASP A 182 -14.78 7.94 15.79
N TYR A 183 -15.16 9.22 15.94
CA TYR A 183 -16.56 9.65 15.88
C TYR A 183 -17.23 9.33 14.53
N LEU A 184 -16.47 9.21 13.42
CA LEU A 184 -16.97 8.84 12.09
C LEU A 184 -17.04 7.32 11.86
N GLY A 185 -16.55 6.51 12.80
CA GLY A 185 -16.50 5.05 12.66
C GLY A 185 -15.23 4.51 11.99
N LYS A 186 -14.21 5.35 11.79
CA LYS A 186 -12.91 4.93 11.23
C LYS A 186 -12.06 4.27 12.32
N PRO A 187 -11.49 3.07 12.11
CA PRO A 187 -10.59 2.43 13.08
C PRO A 187 -9.30 3.23 13.30
N VAL A 188 -9.04 3.71 14.51
CA VAL A 188 -7.84 4.51 14.84
C VAL A 188 -6.83 3.76 15.71
N LEU A 189 -7.29 2.73 16.42
CA LEU A 189 -6.45 1.92 17.31
C LEU A 189 -7.01 0.49 17.33
N MET A 190 -6.12 -0.48 17.46
CA MET A 190 -6.44 -1.89 17.67
C MET A 190 -5.79 -2.34 18.97
N LEU A 191 -6.57 -2.93 19.87
CA LEU A 191 -6.02 -3.59 21.05
C LEU A 191 -6.00 -5.10 20.85
N ASP A 192 -5.02 -5.79 21.47
CA ASP A 192 -4.98 -7.24 21.57
C ASP A 192 -5.86 -7.77 22.71
N GLY A 193 -5.91 -9.09 22.87
CA GLY A 193 -6.68 -9.78 23.93
C GLY A 193 -6.27 -9.42 25.36
N ASN A 194 -5.09 -8.81 25.55
CA ASN A 194 -4.60 -8.33 26.84
C ASN A 194 -4.84 -6.81 27.03
N GLY A 195 -5.54 -6.17 26.09
CA GLY A 195 -5.76 -4.72 26.11
C GLY A 195 -4.52 -3.89 25.73
N LYS A 196 -3.48 -4.49 25.17
CA LYS A 196 -2.29 -3.78 24.68
C LYS A 196 -2.49 -3.32 23.25
N VAL A 197 -1.80 -2.27 22.84
CA VAL A 197 -1.86 -1.78 21.45
C VAL A 197 -1.25 -2.81 20.49
N ALA A 198 -2.09 -3.35 19.60
CA ALA A 198 -1.68 -4.22 18.50
C ALA A 198 -1.38 -3.43 17.21
N GLY A 199 -1.95 -2.25 17.07
CA GLY A 199 -1.70 -1.34 15.96
C GLY A 199 -2.42 -0.01 16.14
N ALA A 200 -1.89 1.05 15.52
CA ALA A 200 -2.49 2.37 15.50
C ALA A 200 -2.56 2.88 14.06
N VAL A 201 -3.58 3.69 13.78
CA VAL A 201 -3.87 4.19 12.44
C VAL A 201 -4.16 5.68 12.51
N ASP A 202 -3.31 6.44 11.82
CA ASP A 202 -3.53 7.85 11.53
C ASP A 202 -3.99 8.02 10.08
N TYR A 203 -5.05 8.81 9.91
CA TYR A 203 -5.59 9.16 8.60
C TYR A 203 -5.24 10.59 8.25
N GLU A 204 -4.75 10.82 7.04
CA GLU A 204 -4.81 12.16 6.45
C GLU A 204 -6.26 12.49 6.01
N PRO A 205 -6.59 13.77 5.77
CA PRO A 205 -7.98 14.19 5.53
C PRO A 205 -8.70 13.45 4.40
N PHE A 206 -7.98 12.98 3.37
CA PHE A 206 -8.53 12.22 2.25
C PHE A 206 -8.46 10.69 2.43
N GLY A 207 -8.07 10.23 3.62
CA GLY A 207 -8.22 8.85 4.06
C GLY A 207 -7.01 7.96 3.83
N HIS A 208 -5.86 8.47 3.38
CA HIS A 208 -4.64 7.66 3.39
C HIS A 208 -4.18 7.35 4.82
N VAL A 209 -3.95 6.05 5.08
CA VAL A 209 -3.57 5.50 6.39
C VAL A 209 -2.05 5.43 6.53
N ASN A 210 -1.51 5.94 7.63
CA ASN A 210 -0.11 5.78 8.06
C ASN A 210 0.91 6.01 6.94
N ARG A 211 0.59 6.93 6.02
CA ARG A 211 1.39 7.20 4.83
C ARG A 211 1.73 8.67 4.79
N VAL A 212 3.01 8.92 4.50
CA VAL A 212 3.49 10.23 4.10
C VAL A 212 3.96 10.11 2.66
N ALA A 213 3.46 10.98 1.79
CA ALA A 213 3.97 11.08 0.43
C ALA A 213 5.19 12.01 0.43
N LEU A 214 6.26 11.57 -0.21
CA LEU A 214 7.41 12.40 -0.52
C LEU A 214 7.63 12.29 -2.02
N VAL A 215 7.64 13.43 -2.71
CA VAL A 215 7.95 13.51 -4.13
C VAL A 215 9.46 13.77 -4.21
N ALA A 216 10.26 12.73 -4.40
CA ALA A 216 11.71 12.87 -4.50
C ALA A 216 12.27 11.94 -5.57
N GLU A 217 13.21 12.44 -6.35
CA GLU A 217 13.80 11.69 -7.44
C GLU A 217 15.27 12.10 -7.63
N THR A 218 16.03 11.24 -8.30
CA THR A 218 17.39 11.54 -8.71
C THR A 218 17.40 12.40 -9.97
N ALA A 219 18.56 12.95 -10.35
CA ALA A 219 18.69 13.52 -11.70
C ALA A 219 18.44 12.45 -12.78
N HIS A 220 17.84 12.84 -13.90
CA HIS A 220 17.46 11.94 -14.99
C HIS A 220 18.00 12.43 -16.35
N PRO A 221 18.98 11.73 -16.94
CA PRO A 221 19.70 10.57 -16.40
C PRO A 221 20.64 10.94 -15.24
N LEU A 222 20.99 9.95 -14.40
CA LEU A 222 22.10 10.08 -13.46
C LEU A 222 23.39 10.36 -14.26
N ASN A 223 24.06 11.47 -13.97
CA ASN A 223 25.31 11.83 -14.64
C ASN A 223 26.53 11.37 -13.82
N ASN A 224 27.71 11.32 -14.45
CA ASN A 224 28.96 10.89 -13.80
C ASN A 224 29.41 11.81 -12.65
N ASN A 225 28.83 13.00 -12.53
CA ASN A 225 29.10 13.94 -11.45
C ASN A 225 28.11 13.79 -10.29
N SER A 226 27.16 12.85 -10.38
CA SER A 226 26.23 12.55 -9.29
C SER A 226 27.02 11.99 -8.11
N ALA A 227 26.66 12.41 -6.90
CA ALA A 227 27.29 11.88 -5.70
C ALA A 227 27.17 10.35 -5.66
N ALA A 228 28.23 9.67 -5.24
CA ALA A 228 28.23 8.22 -5.06
C ALA A 228 27.15 7.74 -4.07
N SER A 229 26.67 8.67 -3.23
CA SER A 229 25.48 8.46 -2.43
C SER A 229 24.65 9.74 -2.31
N GLN A 230 23.33 9.60 -2.46
CA GLN A 230 22.37 10.70 -2.37
C GLN A 230 21.19 10.28 -1.49
N THR A 231 20.92 11.03 -0.41
CA THR A 231 19.68 10.86 0.35
C THR A 231 18.53 11.51 -0.40
N LEU A 232 17.49 10.72 -0.69
CA LEU A 232 16.27 11.20 -1.35
C LEU A 232 15.24 11.71 -0.35
N GLY A 233 15.26 11.18 0.87
CA GLY A 233 14.39 11.65 1.93
C GLY A 233 14.57 10.91 3.25
N THR A 234 13.97 11.45 4.30
CA THR A 234 13.96 10.82 5.63
C THR A 234 12.52 10.67 6.13
N MET A 235 12.17 9.44 6.46
CA MET A 235 10.97 9.07 7.18
C MET A 235 11.23 9.20 8.67
N THR A 236 10.29 9.78 9.41
CA THR A 236 10.40 9.93 10.86
C THR A 236 9.06 9.68 11.49
N GLN A 237 9.03 8.77 12.44
CA GLN A 237 7.90 8.54 13.33
C GLN A 237 8.39 8.71 14.77
N PRO A 238 7.64 9.41 15.64
CA PRO A 238 8.00 9.51 17.04
C PRO A 238 8.11 8.12 17.65
N THR A 239 9.28 7.80 18.21
CA THR A 239 9.41 6.69 19.15
C THR A 239 9.35 7.22 20.57
N GLY A 240 8.91 6.38 21.51
CA GLY A 240 8.72 6.74 22.90
C GLY A 240 9.99 7.02 23.70
N THR A 241 10.86 7.93 23.24
CA THR A 241 12.04 8.39 24.00
C THR A 241 11.70 9.50 25.00
N SER A 242 10.44 9.93 25.08
CA SER A 242 9.94 10.78 26.17
C SER A 242 10.07 10.02 27.50
N PRO A 243 10.51 10.65 28.60
CA PRO A 243 10.54 10.06 29.94
C PRO A 243 9.18 9.51 30.44
N LEU A 244 8.10 9.81 29.73
CA LEU A 244 6.73 9.35 29.99
C LEU A 244 6.22 8.31 28.97
N ALA A 245 6.99 8.01 27.92
CA ALA A 245 6.60 7.10 26.87
C ALA A 245 7.15 5.69 27.17
N ASN A 246 6.25 4.73 27.12
CA ASN A 246 6.55 3.34 27.40
C ASN A 246 7.58 2.82 26.37
N HIS A 247 8.74 2.35 26.84
CA HIS A 247 9.89 1.87 26.03
C HIS A 247 9.61 0.63 25.15
N ALA A 248 8.35 0.30 24.88
CA ALA A 248 7.92 -0.96 24.25
C ALA A 248 7.33 -0.80 22.85
N THR A 249 7.20 0.43 22.31
CA THR A 249 6.65 0.64 20.96
C THR A 249 7.76 0.60 19.91
N SER A 250 7.83 -0.48 19.13
CA SER A 250 8.68 -0.56 17.94
C SER A 250 7.98 0.05 16.73
N VAL A 251 8.65 0.96 16.01
CA VAL A 251 8.15 1.47 14.73
C VAL A 251 8.68 0.59 13.61
N ARG A 252 7.78 0.05 12.79
CA ARG A 252 8.12 -0.61 11.53
C ARG A 252 7.74 0.28 10.36
N MET A 253 8.62 0.36 9.37
CA MET A 253 8.46 1.22 8.19
C MET A 253 8.74 0.43 6.92
N ARG A 254 8.22 0.87 5.78
CA ARG A 254 8.67 0.44 4.46
C ARG A 254 8.50 1.57 3.46
N ALA A 255 9.35 1.62 2.44
CA ALA A 255 9.26 2.61 1.38
C ALA A 255 8.59 1.97 0.14
N LEU A 256 7.65 2.69 -0.47
CA LEU A 256 7.18 2.39 -1.82
C LEU A 256 7.97 3.29 -2.77
N PHE A 257 8.66 2.68 -3.72
CA PHE A 257 9.32 3.38 -4.81
C PHE A 257 8.36 3.43 -5.98
N HIS A 258 8.26 4.59 -6.63
CA HIS A 258 7.55 4.73 -7.89
C HIS A 258 8.24 3.89 -8.95
N LYS A 259 9.54 4.11 -9.15
CA LYS A 259 10.40 3.45 -10.12
C LYS A 259 11.79 3.21 -9.55
N VAL A 260 12.34 2.03 -9.79
CA VAL A 260 13.76 1.72 -9.62
C VAL A 260 14.27 1.15 -10.93
N ASP A 261 15.02 1.95 -11.67
CA ASP A 261 15.64 1.55 -12.91
C ASP A 261 17.13 1.79 -12.75
N LEU A 262 17.90 0.81 -12.31
CA LEU A 262 19.33 0.99 -12.02
C LEU A 262 20.08 -0.18 -12.65
N THR A 263 20.96 0.11 -13.61
CA THR A 263 21.84 -0.92 -14.19
C THR A 263 23.04 -1.25 -13.29
N ALA A 264 23.39 -0.34 -12.38
CA ALA A 264 24.36 -0.52 -11.33
C ALA A 264 23.89 0.22 -10.06
N GLY A 265 24.38 -0.15 -8.88
CA GLY A 265 23.90 0.43 -7.63
C GLY A 265 22.50 -0.01 -7.22
N HIS A 266 21.96 0.66 -6.20
CA HIS A 266 20.70 0.28 -5.56
C HIS A 266 20.14 1.44 -4.71
N VAL A 267 18.86 1.36 -4.37
CA VAL A 267 18.22 2.23 -3.39
C VAL A 267 18.17 1.50 -2.05
N GLU A 268 18.55 2.18 -0.98
CA GLU A 268 18.63 1.67 0.38
C GLU A 268 17.60 2.36 1.27
N VAL A 269 17.01 1.59 2.18
CA VAL A 269 16.40 2.12 3.40
C VAL A 269 17.42 1.94 4.52
N VAL A 270 17.86 3.04 5.11
CA VAL A 270 18.98 3.12 6.05
C VAL A 270 18.46 3.64 7.38
N ASP A 271 18.95 3.10 8.51
CA ASP A 271 18.73 3.72 9.81
C ASP A 271 19.34 5.12 9.81
N ALA A 272 18.52 6.16 10.04
CA ALA A 272 18.96 7.53 9.85
C ALA A 272 19.98 8.00 10.89
N ASP A 273 20.07 7.34 12.04
CA ASP A 273 20.98 7.70 13.13
C ASP A 273 22.23 6.83 13.15
N LEU A 274 22.12 5.54 12.80
CA LEU A 274 23.24 4.59 12.79
C LEU A 274 23.90 4.42 11.41
N GLY A 275 23.27 4.86 10.33
CA GLY A 275 23.77 4.68 8.97
C GLY A 275 23.77 3.22 8.48
N THR A 276 23.18 2.30 9.24
CA THR A 276 23.10 0.87 8.91
C THR A 276 22.04 0.64 7.83
N VAL A 277 22.38 -0.13 6.79
CA VAL A 277 21.42 -0.51 5.74
C VAL A 277 20.44 -1.53 6.29
N LEU A 278 19.15 -1.20 6.28
CA LEU A 278 18.07 -2.06 6.79
C LEU A 278 17.39 -2.86 5.66
N ALA A 279 17.30 -2.28 4.47
CA ALA A 279 16.81 -2.95 3.27
C ALA A 279 17.42 -2.29 2.02
N SER A 280 17.46 -3.04 0.91
CA SER A 280 17.90 -2.54 -0.39
C SER A 280 17.02 -3.05 -1.52
N VAL A 281 16.81 -2.22 -2.53
CA VAL A 281 16.12 -2.56 -3.78
C VAL A 281 17.00 -2.19 -4.96
N SER A 282 17.20 -3.11 -5.90
CA SER A 282 18.01 -2.93 -7.10
C SER A 282 17.30 -3.53 -8.32
N GLY A 283 17.75 -3.16 -9.52
CA GLY A 283 17.28 -3.75 -10.77
C GLY A 283 16.87 -2.69 -11.80
N THR A 284 16.77 -3.12 -13.05
CA THR A 284 16.39 -2.29 -14.20
C THR A 284 14.89 -2.34 -14.44
N GLY A 285 14.28 -1.21 -14.77
CA GLY A 285 12.87 -1.10 -15.12
C GLY A 285 11.89 -1.65 -14.07
N ARG A 286 12.27 -1.68 -12.79
CA ARG A 286 11.33 -2.07 -11.74
C ARG A 286 10.35 -0.93 -11.55
N GLY A 287 9.08 -1.22 -11.82
CA GLY A 287 8.01 -0.29 -11.52
C GLY A 287 7.75 -0.18 -10.02
N ARG A 288 6.53 0.21 -9.66
CA ARG A 288 6.11 0.32 -8.26
C ARG A 288 6.51 -0.87 -7.42
N THR A 289 7.42 -0.64 -6.47
CA THR A 289 8.01 -1.72 -5.67
C THR A 289 8.21 -1.29 -4.22
N TRP A 290 7.89 -2.18 -3.29
CA TRP A 290 8.08 -1.93 -1.87
C TRP A 290 9.45 -2.44 -1.41
N SER A 291 10.07 -1.73 -0.47
CA SER A 291 11.06 -2.35 0.40
C SER A 291 10.39 -3.40 1.30
N GLY A 292 11.19 -4.30 1.88
CA GLY A 292 10.74 -5.05 3.05
C GLY A 292 10.39 -4.12 4.22
N TRP A 293 9.64 -4.64 5.20
CA TRP A 293 9.43 -3.97 6.48
C TRP A 293 10.74 -3.89 7.26
N VAL A 294 11.13 -2.69 7.67
CA VAL A 294 12.34 -2.41 8.46
C VAL A 294 11.98 -1.84 9.82
N THR A 295 12.87 -2.00 10.80
CA THR A 295 12.70 -1.46 12.17
C THR A 295 13.90 -0.57 12.49
N PRO A 296 13.83 0.76 12.25
CA PRO A 296 14.90 1.67 12.65
C PRO A 296 14.96 1.81 14.17
N SER A 297 16.16 2.11 14.68
CA SER A 297 16.47 2.21 16.12
C SER A 297 15.66 3.28 16.86
N THR A 298 15.35 4.39 16.20
CA THR A 298 14.67 5.56 16.79
C THR A 298 13.38 5.95 16.07
N GLY A 299 12.88 5.10 15.17
CA GLY A 299 11.75 5.45 14.30
C GLY A 299 12.13 6.37 13.13
N ARG A 300 13.44 6.56 12.87
CA ARG A 300 13.95 7.37 11.76
C ARG A 300 14.68 6.50 10.74
N ALA A 301 14.24 6.56 9.49
CA ALA A 301 14.89 5.87 8.38
C ALA A 301 15.02 6.79 7.17
N SER A 302 16.16 6.75 6.51
CA SER A 302 16.44 7.51 5.30
C SER A 302 16.42 6.62 4.07
N VAL A 303 15.86 7.14 2.98
CA VAL A 303 15.98 6.53 1.66
C VAL A 303 17.19 7.12 0.97
N ARG A 304 18.08 6.26 0.49
CA ARG A 304 19.38 6.66 -0.07
C ARG A 304 19.65 5.92 -1.37
N LEU A 305 20.02 6.64 -2.41
CA LEU A 305 20.68 6.05 -3.57
C LEU A 305 22.13 5.73 -3.20
N ALA A 306 22.57 4.51 -3.48
CA ALA A 306 23.96 4.11 -3.49
C ALA A 306 24.37 3.78 -4.93
N TRP A 307 25.30 4.54 -5.48
CA TRP A 307 25.72 4.45 -6.88
C TRP A 307 27.26 4.39 -6.97
N PRO A 308 27.85 3.37 -7.61
CA PRO A 308 29.29 3.19 -7.64
C PRO A 308 30.04 4.17 -8.58
N GLY A 309 29.35 5.02 -9.34
CA GLY A 309 29.93 5.74 -10.47
C GLY A 309 30.08 4.84 -11.70
N GLY A 310 30.07 5.43 -12.91
CA GLY A 310 30.20 4.66 -14.17
C GLY A 310 29.63 5.41 -15.37
N LEU A 311 29.95 4.94 -16.59
CA LEU A 311 29.53 5.55 -17.86
C LEU A 311 28.04 5.90 -17.84
N ALA A 312 27.72 7.14 -18.23
CA ALA A 312 26.39 7.71 -18.31
C ALA A 312 25.39 6.71 -18.89
N ASN A 313 24.67 6.00 -18.03
CA ASN A 313 23.65 5.08 -18.48
C ASN A 313 22.33 5.84 -18.54
N THR A 314 21.79 5.94 -19.73
CA THR A 314 20.71 6.85 -20.14
C THR A 314 19.34 6.52 -19.54
N THR A 315 19.25 5.52 -18.67
CA THR A 315 17.98 5.02 -18.12
C THR A 315 17.96 4.89 -16.61
N SER A 316 19.03 5.25 -15.90
CA SER A 316 19.11 4.96 -14.45
C SER A 316 18.34 5.98 -13.58
N GLN A 317 17.32 5.55 -12.83
CA GLN A 317 16.39 6.35 -12.02
C GLN A 317 16.03 5.67 -10.68
N GLY A 318 16.08 6.43 -9.58
CA GLY A 318 15.43 6.08 -8.32
C GLY A 318 14.36 7.13 -7.98
N VAL A 319 13.12 6.71 -7.83
CA VAL A 319 11.97 7.62 -7.68
C VAL A 319 11.11 7.17 -6.49
N LEU A 320 10.79 8.10 -5.59
CA LEU A 320 9.88 7.95 -4.43
C LEU A 320 8.48 8.52 -4.75
#